data_AF-A0A8E7EIE2-F1
#
_entry.id   AF-A0A8E7EIE2-F1
#
_cell.length_a   1.000
_cell.length_b   1.000
_cell.length_c   1.000
_cell.angle_alpha   90.00
_cell.angle_beta   90.00
_cell.angle_gamma   90.00
#
_symmetry.space_group_name_H-M   'P 1'
#
loop_
_entity.id
_entity.type
_entity.pdbx_description
1 polymer ?
#
loop_
_entity_poly.entity_id
_entity_poly.type
_entity_poly.pdbx_seq_one_letter_code
_entity_poly.pdbx_strand_id
1 'polypeptide(L)'
;MVTSHNFSRSPVEEVMFRFCSENGQSVEEVFPSPYPGWEKIRNQIIHSLELTANNKITTDCILKYTDVFLLTTGDIPGNLILIAPMVPVDIRSLIVQGPVSEINIAGSIENLVINVRYEQNNDKMILVFKASNKDQFTFSRDEMLVWFDTARENIHRIFDAIVTSKLINRVS
;
A
#
# COMPACT_ATOMS: atom_id res chain seq x y z
N MET A 1 -22.72 -10.74 9.03
CA MET A 1 -22.76 -9.61 8.07
C MET A 1 -21.32 -9.24 7.80
N VAL A 2 -20.81 -9.48 6.59
CA VAL A 2 -19.44 -9.10 6.22
C VAL A 2 -19.49 -7.58 5.99
N THR A 3 -18.89 -6.82 6.89
CA THR A 3 -18.72 -5.37 6.70
C THR A 3 -17.97 -5.16 5.41
N SER A 4 -18.59 -4.47 4.45
CA SER A 4 -18.02 -4.17 3.13
C SER A 4 -16.61 -3.58 3.30
N HIS A 5 -15.61 -4.21 2.68
CA HIS A 5 -14.23 -3.71 2.66
C HIS A 5 -14.21 -2.32 2.01
N ASN A 6 -13.75 -1.33 2.76
CA ASN A 6 -13.72 0.08 2.38
C ASN A 6 -12.76 0.32 1.20
N PHE A 7 -11.68 -0.45 1.13
CA PHE A 7 -10.71 -0.44 0.03
C PHE A 7 -11.33 -0.70 -1.35
N SER A 8 -12.44 -1.45 -1.45
CA SER A 8 -13.12 -1.69 -2.74
C SER A 8 -13.54 -0.41 -3.46
N ARG A 9 -13.57 0.71 -2.74
CA ARG A 9 -13.94 2.04 -3.20
C ARG A 9 -12.78 3.04 -3.08
N SER A 10 -11.55 2.55 -2.92
CA SER A 10 -10.36 3.40 -2.89
C SER A 10 -10.13 4.06 -4.27
N PRO A 11 -9.85 5.39 -4.34
CA PRO A 11 -9.44 6.08 -5.55
C PRO A 11 -7.96 5.80 -5.85
N VAL A 12 -7.64 4.54 -6.12
CA VAL A 12 -6.29 4.12 -6.48
C VAL A 12 -5.92 4.77 -7.81
N GLU A 13 -4.96 5.69 -7.75
CA GLU A 13 -4.41 6.38 -8.92
C GLU A 13 -3.29 5.56 -9.55
N GLU A 14 -2.52 4.85 -8.73
CA GLU A 14 -1.38 4.05 -9.17
C GLU A 14 -1.12 2.87 -8.21
N VAL A 15 -0.79 1.72 -8.77
CA VAL A 15 -0.15 0.62 -8.03
C VAL A 15 1.17 0.27 -8.68
N MET A 16 2.21 0.10 -7.86
CA MET A 16 3.51 -0.35 -8.33
C MET A 16 3.96 -1.55 -7.52
N PHE A 17 4.55 -2.54 -8.19
CA PHE A 17 5.37 -3.54 -7.53
C PHE A 17 6.79 -3.48 -8.04
N ARG A 18 7.73 -3.85 -7.18
CA ARG A 18 9.14 -4.01 -7.52
C ARG A 18 9.72 -5.18 -6.76
N PHE A 19 10.67 -5.86 -7.39
CA PHE A 19 11.55 -6.80 -6.70
C PHE A 19 12.89 -6.90 -7.43
N CYS A 20 13.96 -7.24 -6.70
CA CYS A 20 15.31 -7.35 -7.24
C CYS A 20 15.85 -8.77 -7.11
N SER A 21 16.19 -9.40 -8.23
CA SER A 21 16.90 -10.68 -8.21
C SER A 21 18.30 -10.53 -7.58
N GLU A 22 18.85 -11.62 -7.05
CA GLU A 22 20.22 -11.67 -6.51
C GLU A 22 21.29 -11.14 -7.50
N ASN A 23 21.06 -11.28 -8.81
CA ASN A 23 21.97 -10.81 -9.84
C ASN A 23 21.90 -9.29 -10.08
N GLY A 24 21.11 -8.57 -9.26
CA GLY A 24 20.91 -7.12 -9.37
C GLY A 24 19.93 -6.70 -10.47
N GLN A 25 19.26 -7.64 -11.15
CA GLN A 25 18.18 -7.28 -12.08
C GLN A 25 16.93 -6.93 -11.28
N SER A 26 16.46 -5.69 -11.43
CA SER A 26 15.23 -5.21 -10.84
C SER A 26 14.07 -5.29 -11.83
N VAL A 27 12.97 -5.88 -11.42
CA VAL A 27 11.68 -5.74 -12.09
C VAL A 27 10.90 -4.67 -11.36
N GLU A 28 10.37 -3.70 -12.09
CA GLU A 28 9.45 -2.69 -11.58
C GLU A 28 8.33 -2.52 -12.60
N GLU A 29 7.09 -2.60 -12.14
CA GLU A 29 5.93 -2.39 -12.98
C GLU A 29 4.92 -1.48 -12.30
N VAL A 30 4.32 -0.61 -13.11
CA VAL A 30 3.39 0.43 -12.67
C VAL A 30 2.07 0.27 -13.40
N PHE A 31 0.99 0.20 -12.63
CA PHE A 31 -0.39 0.12 -13.10
C PHE A 31 -1.09 1.44 -12.80
N PRO A 32 -1.34 2.29 -13.82
CA PRO A 32 -2.10 3.50 -13.62
C PRO A 32 -3.59 3.19 -13.43
N SER A 33 -4.33 4.18 -12.93
CA SER A 33 -5.79 4.19 -12.91
C SER A 33 -6.38 3.92 -14.31
N PRO A 34 -7.48 3.16 -14.43
CA PRO A 34 -8.27 2.56 -13.34
C PRO A 34 -7.60 1.31 -12.73
N TYR A 35 -7.80 1.10 -11.42
CA TYR A 35 -7.24 -0.04 -10.69
C TYR A 35 -7.59 -1.38 -11.38
N PRO A 36 -6.60 -2.15 -11.86
CA PRO A 36 -6.84 -3.35 -12.67
C PRO A 36 -7.38 -4.55 -11.87
N GLY A 37 -7.46 -4.43 -10.54
CA GLY A 37 -7.77 -5.54 -9.65
C GLY A 37 -6.53 -6.38 -9.30
N TRP A 38 -6.59 -7.03 -8.13
CA TRP A 38 -5.44 -7.78 -7.61
C TRP A 38 -5.05 -8.97 -8.48
N GLU A 39 -6.03 -9.69 -9.01
CA GLU A 39 -5.76 -10.90 -9.81
C GLU A 39 -4.85 -10.58 -11.01
N LYS A 40 -5.10 -9.46 -11.70
CA LYS A 40 -4.27 -9.03 -12.83
C LYS A 40 -2.85 -8.66 -12.40
N ILE A 41 -2.71 -7.94 -11.28
CA ILE A 41 -1.39 -7.58 -10.72
C ILE A 41 -0.64 -8.83 -10.29
N ARG A 42 -1.31 -9.74 -9.58
CA ARG A 42 -0.74 -11.00 -9.11
C ARG A 42 -0.28 -11.88 -10.26
N ASN A 43 -1.08 -12.02 -11.32
CA ASN A 43 -0.69 -12.75 -12.52
C ASN A 43 0.53 -12.12 -13.21
N GLN A 44 0.63 -10.79 -13.21
CA GLN A 44 1.80 -10.10 -13.75
C GLN A 44 3.05 -10.33 -12.90
N ILE A 45 2.93 -10.33 -11.56
CA ILE A 45 4.04 -10.71 -10.66
C ILE A 45 4.50 -12.14 -10.96
N ILE A 46 3.56 -13.09 -11.09
CA ILE A 46 3.87 -14.49 -11.45
C ILE A 46 4.62 -14.56 -12.77
N HIS A 47 4.14 -13.86 -13.80
CA HIS A 47 4.76 -13.83 -15.12
C HIS A 47 6.19 -13.27 -15.04
N SER A 48 6.38 -12.15 -14.35
CA SER A 48 7.70 -11.53 -14.20
C SER A 48 8.66 -12.41 -13.39
N LEU A 49 8.17 -13.16 -12.41
CA LEU A 49 8.97 -14.17 -11.69
C LEU A 49 9.40 -15.33 -12.59
N GLU A 50 8.56 -15.76 -13.52
CA GLU A 50 8.90 -16.81 -14.50
C GLU A 50 9.98 -16.36 -15.48
N LEU A 51 9.91 -15.11 -15.93
CA LEU A 51 10.89 -14.52 -16.84
C LEU A 51 12.25 -14.30 -16.19
N THR A 52 12.29 -14.11 -14.87
CA THR A 52 13.52 -13.95 -14.10
C THR A 52 14.22 -15.31 -13.83
N ALA A 53 13.73 -16.39 -14.46
CA ALA A 53 14.25 -17.75 -14.60
C ALA A 53 15.67 -17.97 -14.04
N ASN A 54 15.76 -18.30 -12.74
CA ASN A 54 16.89 -19.07 -12.17
C ASN A 54 16.73 -19.46 -10.69
N ASN A 55 15.52 -19.80 -10.20
CA ASN A 55 15.28 -20.31 -8.82
C ASN A 55 15.96 -19.51 -7.69
N LYS A 56 16.31 -18.25 -7.96
CA LYS A 56 17.23 -17.48 -7.13
C LYS A 56 16.47 -16.42 -6.37
N ILE A 57 16.61 -16.57 -5.06
CA ILE A 57 16.62 -15.55 -4.03
C ILE A 57 16.44 -14.13 -4.59
N THR A 58 15.31 -13.54 -4.24
CA THR A 58 15.01 -12.15 -4.57
C THR A 58 15.01 -11.33 -3.29
N THR A 59 15.47 -10.10 -3.40
CA THR A 59 15.61 -9.10 -2.34
C THR A 59 14.86 -7.83 -2.73
N ASP A 60 14.64 -6.91 -1.78
CA ASP A 60 14.04 -5.58 -2.03
C ASP A 60 12.65 -5.64 -2.69
N CYS A 61 11.75 -6.40 -2.08
CA CYS A 61 10.35 -6.49 -2.48
C CYS A 61 9.60 -5.23 -2.02
N ILE A 62 8.93 -4.57 -2.95
CA ILE A 62 8.13 -3.36 -2.70
C ILE A 62 6.76 -3.53 -3.35
N LEU A 63 5.71 -3.17 -2.62
CA LEU A 63 4.36 -3.00 -3.14
C LEU A 63 3.85 -1.63 -2.71
N LYS A 64 3.45 -0.79 -3.66
CA LYS A 64 3.05 0.59 -3.41
C LYS A 64 1.64 0.84 -3.98
N TYR A 65 0.77 1.41 -3.17
CA TYR A 65 -0.52 1.96 -3.60
C TYR A 65 -0.49 3.47 -3.39
N THR A 66 -0.95 4.22 -4.39
CA THR A 66 -1.11 5.67 -4.33
C THR A 66 -2.58 6.00 -4.54
N ASP A 67 -3.21 6.54 -3.50
CA ASP A 67 -4.62 6.91 -3.51
C ASP A 67 -4.76 8.43 -3.50
N VAL A 68 -5.62 8.97 -4.36
CA VAL A 68 -5.81 10.42 -4.51
C VAL A 68 -7.26 10.80 -4.25
N PHE A 69 -7.49 11.55 -3.17
CA PHE A 69 -8.80 12.08 -2.80
C PHE A 69 -8.88 13.57 -3.11
N LEU A 70 -9.93 13.99 -3.80
CA LEU A 70 -10.24 15.41 -3.98
C LEU A 70 -10.86 15.98 -2.71
N LEU A 71 -10.29 17.09 -2.24
CA LEU A 71 -10.75 17.86 -1.09
C LEU A 71 -11.76 18.91 -1.55
N THR A 72 -12.80 19.10 -0.76
CA THR A 72 -13.81 20.15 -0.94
C THR A 72 -13.57 21.31 0.01
N THR A 73 -14.12 22.48 -0.29
CA THR A 73 -13.97 23.67 0.56
C THR A 73 -14.44 23.38 2.00
N GLY A 74 -13.58 23.65 2.98
CA GLY A 74 -13.85 23.41 4.40
C GLY A 74 -13.47 22.02 4.90
N ASP A 75 -12.97 21.13 4.03
CA ASP A 75 -12.36 19.90 4.48
C ASP A 75 -11.04 20.19 5.22
N ILE A 76 -10.90 19.55 6.38
CA ILE A 76 -9.66 19.53 7.15
C ILE A 76 -9.14 18.09 7.04
N PRO A 77 -8.09 17.82 6.25
CA PRO A 77 -7.65 16.44 5.98
C PRO A 77 -7.32 15.62 7.23
N GLY A 78 -6.76 16.25 8.26
CA GLY A 78 -6.50 15.61 9.56
C GLY A 78 -7.77 15.08 10.25
N ASN A 79 -8.97 15.58 9.90
CA ASN A 79 -10.25 15.07 10.39
C ASN A 79 -10.87 14.00 9.47
N LEU A 80 -10.36 13.88 8.24
CA LEU A 80 -10.85 12.92 7.24
C LEU A 80 -10.12 11.57 7.34
N ILE A 81 -8.90 11.60 7.87
CA ILE A 81 -8.16 10.44 8.32
C ILE A 81 -8.49 10.25 9.80
N LEU A 82 -9.34 9.27 10.13
CA LEU A 82 -9.63 8.96 11.53
C LEU A 82 -8.91 7.67 11.88
N ILE A 83 -8.01 7.78 12.84
CA ILE A 83 -7.32 6.62 13.39
C ILE A 83 -8.31 5.98 14.35
N ALA A 84 -8.97 4.91 13.92
CA ALA A 84 -9.91 4.21 14.77
C ALA A 84 -9.22 3.82 16.11
N PRO A 85 -9.94 3.75 17.24
CA PRO A 85 -9.34 3.49 18.55
C PRO A 85 -8.49 2.21 18.63
N MET A 86 -8.80 1.24 17.76
CA MET A 86 -8.17 -0.06 17.59
C MET A 86 -6.89 -0.04 16.73
N VAL A 87 -6.55 1.10 16.14
CA VAL A 87 -5.37 1.24 15.30
C VAL A 87 -4.13 1.38 16.19
N PRO A 88 -3.03 0.66 15.90
CA PRO A 88 -1.79 0.73 16.67
C PRO A 88 -1.42 2.16 17.05
N VAL A 89 -0.98 2.34 18.30
CA VAL A 89 -0.64 3.65 18.88
C VAL A 89 0.28 4.46 17.97
N ASP A 90 1.17 3.77 17.25
CA ASP A 90 2.07 4.36 16.25
C ASP A 90 1.29 5.24 15.27
N ILE A 91 0.23 4.72 14.64
CA ILE A 91 -0.50 5.42 13.55
C ILE A 91 -1.05 6.76 14.02
N ARG A 92 -1.40 6.91 15.32
CA ARG A 92 -1.90 8.17 15.93
C ARG A 92 -0.96 9.37 15.70
N SER A 93 0.33 9.11 15.51
CA SER A 93 1.32 10.14 15.21
C SER A 93 1.21 10.74 13.79
N LEU A 94 0.54 10.05 12.85
CA LEU A 94 0.44 10.45 11.44
C LEU A 94 -0.36 11.75 11.23
N ILE A 95 -1.26 12.10 12.16
CA ILE A 95 -2.10 13.32 12.05
C ILE A 95 -1.43 14.55 12.67
N VAL A 96 -0.32 14.39 13.40
CA VAL A 96 0.20 15.45 14.28
C VAL A 96 1.05 16.49 13.53
N GLN A 97 1.47 16.25 12.29
CA GLN A 97 2.56 17.05 11.69
C GLN A 97 2.27 17.52 10.26
N GLY A 98 1.68 18.71 10.11
CA GLY A 98 1.81 19.53 8.91
C GLY A 98 1.22 18.97 7.61
N PRO A 99 1.61 19.53 6.44
CA PRO A 99 1.07 19.15 5.13
C PRO A 99 1.60 17.80 4.61
N VAL A 100 2.65 17.25 5.23
CA VAL A 100 3.23 15.95 4.89
C VAL A 100 3.56 15.22 6.18
N SER A 101 3.11 13.98 6.31
CA SER A 101 3.42 13.13 7.44
C SER A 101 3.66 11.69 6.97
N GLU A 102 4.48 10.96 7.72
CA GLU A 102 4.85 9.59 7.38
C GLU A 102 4.98 8.75 8.64
N ILE A 103 4.58 7.49 8.55
CA ILE A 103 4.80 6.51 9.61
C ILE A 103 5.18 5.14 9.06
N ASN A 104 6.01 4.42 9.80
CA ASN A 104 6.27 3.01 9.58
C ASN A 104 5.44 2.16 10.55
N ILE A 105 4.73 1.17 10.00
CA ILE A 105 3.93 0.20 10.73
C ILE A 105 4.53 -1.17 10.47
N ALA A 106 4.70 -1.97 11.52
CA ALA A 106 5.09 -3.37 11.35
C ALA A 106 3.94 -4.16 10.70
N GLY A 107 4.25 -4.92 9.65
CA GLY A 107 3.30 -5.82 9.01
C GLY A 107 3.04 -7.07 9.85
N SER A 108 2.10 -7.90 9.40
CA SER A 108 1.69 -9.13 10.09
C SER A 108 2.70 -10.29 10.01
N ILE A 109 3.75 -10.16 9.19
CA ILE A 109 4.83 -11.16 9.07
C ILE A 109 6.17 -10.51 9.40
N GLU A 110 7.10 -11.34 9.86
CA GLU A 110 8.47 -10.92 10.10
C GLU A 110 9.04 -10.29 8.82
N ASN A 111 9.74 -9.18 8.98
CA ASN A 111 10.33 -8.40 7.90
C ASN A 111 9.37 -7.67 6.96
N LEU A 112 8.06 -7.59 7.20
CA LEU A 112 7.19 -6.67 6.44
C LEU A 112 7.06 -5.32 7.17
N VAL A 113 7.30 -4.22 6.46
CA VAL A 113 7.02 -2.86 6.95
C VAL A 113 6.09 -2.18 5.97
N ILE A 114 5.06 -1.54 6.50
CA ILE A 114 4.18 -0.66 5.75
C ILE A 114 4.51 0.78 6.14
N ASN A 115 5.08 1.51 5.21
CA ASN A 115 5.21 2.95 5.30
C ASN A 115 3.91 3.59 4.78
N VAL A 116 3.28 4.42 5.59
CA VAL A 116 2.10 5.19 5.20
C VAL A 116 2.50 6.65 5.20
N ARG A 117 2.41 7.26 4.02
CA ARG A 117 2.67 8.67 3.83
C ARG A 117 1.38 9.38 3.45
N TYR A 118 1.13 10.47 4.14
CA TYR A 118 0.08 11.43 3.82
C TYR A 118 0.71 12.70 3.27
N GLU A 119 0.10 13.23 2.22
CA GLU A 119 0.50 14.50 1.62
C GLU A 119 -0.74 15.31 1.22
N GLN A 120 -0.78 16.57 1.63
CA GLN A 120 -1.75 17.55 1.17
C GLN A 120 -1.14 18.38 0.05
N ASN A 121 -1.74 18.33 -1.13
CA ASN A 121 -1.38 19.17 -2.24
C ASN A 121 -2.60 19.95 -2.70
N ASN A 122 -2.71 21.21 -2.28
CA ASN A 122 -3.84 22.09 -2.57
C ASN A 122 -5.20 21.46 -2.23
N ASP A 123 -5.97 21.12 -3.25
CA ASP A 123 -7.29 20.49 -3.24
C ASP A 123 -7.22 18.97 -3.29
N LYS A 124 -6.05 18.37 -3.05
CA LYS A 124 -5.85 16.92 -3.04
C LYS A 124 -5.25 16.45 -1.74
N MET A 125 -5.77 15.32 -1.28
CA MET A 125 -5.15 14.49 -0.26
C MET A 125 -4.61 13.24 -0.94
N ILE A 126 -3.32 12.98 -0.77
CA ILE A 126 -2.62 11.83 -1.33
C ILE A 126 -2.23 10.92 -0.18
N LEU A 127 -2.61 9.64 -0.28
CA LEU A 127 -2.20 8.59 0.63
C LEU A 127 -1.33 7.59 -0.13
N VAL A 128 -0.10 7.42 0.31
CA VAL A 128 0.82 6.43 -0.24
C VAL A 128 1.03 5.32 0.79
N PHE A 129 0.69 4.10 0.42
CA PHE A 129 0.97 2.91 1.21
C PHE A 129 2.08 2.14 0.53
N LYS A 130 3.26 2.09 1.15
CA LYS A 130 4.42 1.37 0.63
C LYS A 130 4.77 0.23 1.58
N ALA A 131 4.48 -0.99 1.16
CA ALA A 131 5.05 -2.19 1.74
C ALA A 131 6.47 -2.40 1.24
N SER A 132 7.39 -2.71 2.15
CA SER A 132 8.76 -3.12 1.83
C SER A 132 9.25 -4.15 2.83
N ASN A 133 10.18 -5.02 2.41
CA ASN A 133 10.81 -5.93 3.35
C ASN A 133 11.89 -5.21 4.20
N LYS A 134 12.05 -5.59 5.48
CA LYS A 134 13.21 -5.24 6.31
C LYS A 134 14.40 -6.08 5.90
N ASP A 135 15.58 -5.48 6.00
CA ASP A 135 16.88 -6.12 5.81
C ASP A 135 17.04 -6.83 4.45
N GLN A 136 18.20 -7.45 4.21
CA GLN A 136 18.43 -8.29 3.03
C GLN A 136 17.75 -9.66 3.24
N PHE A 137 16.41 -9.66 3.29
CA PHE A 137 15.65 -10.90 3.33
C PHE A 137 15.56 -11.51 1.95
N THR A 138 15.71 -12.83 1.90
CA THR A 138 15.78 -13.61 0.68
C THR A 138 14.54 -14.46 0.57
N PHE A 139 13.78 -14.28 -0.51
CA PHE A 139 12.55 -15.04 -0.74
C PHE A 139 12.76 -16.07 -1.86
N SER A 140 12.25 -17.28 -1.66
CA SER A 140 11.90 -18.15 -2.78
C SER A 140 10.73 -17.58 -3.58
N ARG A 141 10.46 -18.14 -4.76
CA ARG A 141 9.37 -17.70 -5.64
C ARG A 141 8.00 -17.76 -4.94
N ASP A 142 7.72 -18.87 -4.26
CA ASP A 142 6.42 -19.07 -3.59
C ASP A 142 6.27 -18.15 -2.37
N GLU A 143 7.35 -17.98 -1.60
CA GLU A 143 7.36 -17.07 -0.44
C GLU A 143 7.15 -15.61 -0.88
N MET A 144 7.63 -15.22 -2.05
CA MET A 144 7.43 -13.87 -2.56
C MET A 144 5.96 -13.61 -2.94
N LEU A 145 5.30 -14.57 -3.58
CA LEU A 145 3.88 -14.45 -3.88
C LEU A 145 3.07 -14.32 -2.58
N VAL A 146 3.38 -15.14 -1.58
CA VAL A 146 2.80 -15.04 -0.24
C VAL A 146 3.10 -13.69 0.40
N TRP A 147 4.31 -13.16 0.24
CA TRP A 147 4.70 -11.85 0.74
C TRP A 147 3.86 -10.74 0.10
N PHE A 148 3.67 -10.74 -1.22
CA PHE A 148 2.85 -9.76 -1.93
C PHE A 148 1.37 -9.83 -1.54
N ASP A 149 0.82 -11.05 -1.45
CA ASP A 149 -0.55 -11.27 -0.98
C ASP A 149 -0.73 -10.72 0.46
N THR A 150 0.23 -11.01 1.35
CA THR A 150 0.23 -10.50 2.73
C THR A 150 0.40 -8.99 2.81
N ALA A 151 1.32 -8.41 2.02
CA ALA A 151 1.57 -6.98 1.95
C ALA A 151 0.31 -6.22 1.53
N ARG A 152 -0.38 -6.71 0.48
CA ARG A 152 -1.68 -6.18 0.06
C ARG A 152 -2.69 -6.23 1.19
N GLU A 153 -2.86 -7.37 1.85
CA GLU A 153 -3.83 -7.49 2.95
C GLU A 153 -3.55 -6.50 4.07
N ASN A 154 -2.29 -6.30 4.44
CA ASN A 154 -1.89 -5.32 5.45
C ASN A 154 -2.22 -3.89 5.01
N ILE A 155 -1.89 -3.52 3.76
CA ILE A 155 -2.25 -2.22 3.19
C ILE A 155 -3.77 -1.99 3.25
N HIS A 156 -4.56 -2.98 2.83
CA HIS A 156 -6.02 -2.88 2.84
C HIS A 156 -6.59 -2.71 4.25
N ARG A 157 -6.05 -3.46 5.23
CA ARG A 157 -6.48 -3.33 6.63
C ARG A 157 -6.13 -1.96 7.19
N ILE A 158 -4.95 -1.42 6.87
CA ILE A 158 -4.54 -0.08 7.30
C ILE A 158 -5.43 0.97 6.63
N PHE A 159 -5.66 0.87 5.32
CA PHE A 159 -6.58 1.74 4.59
C PHE A 159 -7.97 1.75 5.23
N ASP A 160 -8.57 0.58 5.45
CA ASP A 160 -9.90 0.43 6.04
C ASP A 160 -9.96 1.05 7.46
N ALA A 161 -8.83 1.10 8.16
CA ALA A 161 -8.73 1.60 9.53
C ALA A 161 -8.44 3.10 9.64
N ILE A 162 -7.85 3.72 8.62
CA ILE A 162 -7.51 5.15 8.61
C ILE A 162 -8.45 5.98 7.73
N VAL A 163 -8.99 5.41 6.66
CA VAL A 163 -9.85 6.11 5.70
C VAL A 163 -11.30 6.01 6.16
N THR A 164 -11.90 7.18 6.39
CA THR A 164 -13.29 7.26 6.84
C THR A 164 -14.27 6.93 5.72
N SER A 165 -15.43 6.40 6.10
CA SER A 165 -16.56 6.22 5.18
C SER A 165 -16.99 7.54 4.52
N LYS A 166 -16.78 8.68 5.16
CA LYS A 166 -17.05 10.02 4.60
C LYS A 166 -16.18 10.31 3.37
N LEU A 167 -14.90 9.95 3.39
CA LEU A 167 -14.01 10.08 2.22
C LEU A 167 -14.43 9.13 1.10
N ILE A 168 -14.64 7.86 1.45
CA ILE A 168 -14.99 6.81 0.47
C ILE A 168 -16.32 7.10 -0.22
N ASN A 169 -17.30 7.64 0.50
CA ASN A 169 -18.60 8.00 -0.07
C ASN A 169 -18.57 9.15 -1.07
N ARG A 170 -17.47 9.88 -1.20
CA ARG A 170 -17.31 10.96 -2.18
C ARG A 170 -16.65 10.52 -3.48
N VAL A 171 -16.05 9.33 -3.49
CA VAL A 171 -15.34 8.76 -4.65
C VAL A 171 -16.27 7.88 -5.51
N SER A 172 -17.45 7.53 -4.97
CA SER A 172 -18.49 6.71 -5.64
C SER A 172 -19.57 7.57 -6.24
#